data_AF-A0A4R4FDM6-F1
#
_entry.id   AF-A0A4R4FDM6-F1
#
_cell.length_a   1.000
_cell.length_b   1.000
_cell.length_c   1.000
_cell.angle_alpha   90.00
_cell.angle_beta   90.00
_cell.angle_gamma   90.00
#
_symmetry.space_group_name_H-M   'P 1'
#
loop_
_entity.id
_entity.type
_entity.pdbx_description
1 polymer ?
#
loop_
_entity_poly.entity_id
_entity_poly.type
_entity_poly.pdbx_seq_one_letter_code
_entity_poly.pdbx_strand_id
1 'polypeptide(L)'
;MKIDIPDYKVLDLKYLVLDYNGTIAVDGKIPQGVRKQIKALAEQVEVYVLTADTYGSAEEECAGLPVKIETFPSGNAMAAKDAIVESLGRESCACMGNGRNDQLMCRMAALSIAVMDSEGMCGKLIREVDVCVRSIEEGLELMLNHMRLIATLRG
;
A
#
# COMPACT_ATOMS: atom_id res chain seq x y z
N MET A 1 8.35 10.21 7.06
CA MET A 1 9.29 9.08 7.24
C MET A 1 10.39 9.17 6.19
N LYS A 2 11.67 9.29 6.60
CA LYS A 2 12.80 9.39 5.67
C LYS A 2 13.66 8.13 5.72
N ILE A 3 13.95 7.54 4.57
CA ILE A 3 14.75 6.31 4.43
C ILE A 3 15.84 6.56 3.39
N ASP A 4 17.10 6.50 3.81
CA ASP A 4 18.24 6.56 2.90
C ASP A 4 18.59 5.15 2.42
N ILE A 5 18.44 4.88 1.13
CA ILE A 5 18.81 3.61 0.50
C ILE A 5 20.13 3.85 -0.25
N PRO A 6 21.27 3.36 0.28
CA PRO A 6 22.58 3.58 -0.31
C PRO A 6 22.63 3.14 -1.78
N ASP A 7 23.32 3.95 -2.59
CA ASP A 7 23.53 3.74 -4.02
C ASP A 7 22.26 3.70 -4.89
N TYR A 8 21.08 3.96 -4.31
CA TYR A 8 19.80 3.96 -5.03
C TYR A 8 19.05 5.30 -4.96
N LYS A 9 18.37 5.60 -3.83
CA LYS A 9 17.60 6.83 -3.64
C LYS A 9 17.29 7.10 -2.16
N VAL A 10 16.96 8.36 -1.86
CA VAL A 10 16.40 8.75 -0.57
C VAL A 10 14.88 8.84 -0.70
N LEU A 11 14.16 8.06 0.10
CA LEU A 11 12.71 8.14 0.23
C LEU A 11 12.34 9.16 1.30
N ASP A 12 11.41 10.06 0.99
CA ASP A 12 10.78 10.98 1.96
C ASP A 12 9.27 10.80 1.92
N LEU A 13 8.80 9.79 2.66
CA LEU A 13 7.45 9.28 2.60
C LEU A 13 6.58 10.00 3.63
N LYS A 14 5.48 10.59 3.18
CA LYS A 14 4.46 11.21 4.02
C LYS A 14 3.19 10.37 4.08
N TYR A 15 2.95 9.59 3.03
CA TYR A 15 1.72 8.85 2.84
C TYR A 15 2.00 7.36 2.62
N LEU A 16 1.25 6.52 3.32
CA LEU A 16 1.13 5.10 3.02
C LEU A 16 -0.26 4.88 2.41
N VAL A 17 -0.30 4.41 1.17
CA VAL A 17 -1.51 4.21 0.39
C VAL A 17 -1.71 2.73 0.15
N LEU A 18 -2.83 2.20 0.65
CA LEU A 18 -3.11 0.77 0.70
C LEU A 18 -4.34 0.49 -0.14
N ASP A 19 -4.24 -0.49 -1.04
CA ASP A 19 -5.43 -1.18 -1.52
C ASP A 19 -6.08 -1.98 -0.37
N TYR A 20 -7.37 -2.32 -0.53
CA TYR A 20 -8.16 -3.01 0.49
C TYR A 20 -8.15 -4.54 0.35
N ASN A 21 -8.99 -5.10 -0.51
CA ASN A 21 -9.17 -6.56 -0.66
C ASN A 21 -8.05 -7.20 -1.46
N GLY A 22 -7.51 -8.31 -0.96
CA GLY A 22 -6.33 -8.95 -1.50
C GLY A 22 -5.02 -8.23 -1.13
N THR A 23 -5.11 -7.12 -0.40
CA THR A 23 -3.97 -6.35 0.12
C THR A 23 -3.99 -6.30 1.65
N ILE A 24 -4.74 -5.41 2.29
CA ILE A 24 -4.80 -5.34 3.77
C ILE A 24 -5.90 -6.21 4.38
N ALA A 25 -6.84 -6.65 3.55
CA ALA A 25 -7.94 -7.52 3.93
C ALA A 25 -7.91 -8.81 3.09
N VAL A 26 -8.25 -9.92 3.73
CA VAL A 26 -8.52 -11.20 3.06
C VAL A 26 -10.00 -11.50 3.21
N ASP A 27 -10.70 -11.69 2.09
CA ASP A 27 -12.16 -11.86 2.06
C ASP A 27 -12.91 -10.72 2.79
N GLY A 28 -12.39 -9.48 2.69
CA GLY A 28 -12.96 -8.31 3.36
C GLY A 28 -12.68 -8.22 4.86
N LYS A 29 -11.81 -9.05 5.44
CA LYS A 29 -11.44 -8.97 6.86
C LYS A 29 -9.99 -8.57 7.04
N ILE A 30 -9.75 -7.54 7.86
CA ILE A 30 -8.40 -7.09 8.21
C ILE A 30 -7.88 -7.91 9.40
N PRO A 31 -6.80 -8.71 9.25
CA PRO A 31 -6.24 -9.49 10.35
C PRO A 31 -5.76 -8.61 11.51
N GLN A 32 -5.84 -9.14 12.74
CA GLN A 32 -5.45 -8.38 13.94
C GLN A 32 -3.97 -7.94 13.93
N GLY A 33 -3.07 -8.73 13.31
CA GLY A 33 -1.66 -8.36 13.14
C GLY A 33 -1.50 -7.12 12.27
N VAL A 34 -2.13 -7.13 11.09
CA VAL A 34 -2.17 -6.01 10.14
C VAL A 34 -2.72 -4.75 10.80
N ARG A 35 -3.82 -4.85 11.56
CA ARG A 35 -4.39 -3.72 12.32
C ARG A 35 -3.37 -3.07 13.27
N LYS A 36 -2.54 -3.86 13.95
CA LYS A 36 -1.49 -3.34 14.85
C LYS A 36 -0.38 -2.65 14.08
N GLN A 37 0.05 -3.21 12.96
CA GLN A 37 1.11 -2.61 12.12
C GLN A 37 0.64 -1.30 11.48
N ILE A 38 -0.60 -1.23 10.98
CA ILE A 38 -1.19 0.00 10.47
C ILE A 38 -1.20 1.09 11.55
N LYS A 39 -1.60 0.77 12.79
CA LYS A 39 -1.58 1.73 13.90
C LYS A 39 -0.17 2.27 14.18
N ALA A 40 0.83 1.38 14.21
CA ALA A 40 2.22 1.78 14.42
C ALA A 40 2.77 2.65 13.27
N LEU A 41 2.39 2.36 12.02
CA LEU A 41 2.79 3.15 10.86
C LEU A 41 2.10 4.52 10.83
N ALA A 42 0.85 4.60 11.28
CA ALA A 42 0.10 5.85 11.34
C ALA A 42 0.69 6.88 12.34
N GLU A 43 1.58 6.46 13.24
CA GLU A 43 2.36 7.38 14.09
C GLU A 43 3.47 8.11 13.32
N GLN A 44 3.81 7.64 12.10
CA GLN A 44 4.96 8.12 11.32
C GLN A 44 4.58 8.71 9.94
N VAL A 45 3.45 8.26 9.38
CA VAL A 45 2.93 8.68 8.07
C VAL A 45 1.39 8.72 8.11
N GLU A 46 0.78 9.49 7.22
CA GLU A 46 -0.68 9.43 7.04
C GLU A 46 -1.06 8.20 6.21
N VAL A 47 -2.01 7.41 6.68
CA VAL A 47 -2.42 6.16 6.02
C VAL A 47 -3.73 6.35 5.28
N TYR A 48 -3.75 5.99 4.00
CA TYR A 48 -4.93 5.98 3.14
C TYR A 48 -5.29 4.55 2.74
N VAL A 49 -6.57 4.23 2.77
CA VAL A 49 -7.13 2.99 2.22
C VAL A 49 -7.98 3.36 1.01
N LEU A 50 -7.60 2.83 -0.15
CA LEU A 50 -8.25 3.09 -1.43
C LEU A 50 -9.04 1.87 -1.88
N THR A 51 -10.34 2.00 -2.05
CA THR A 51 -11.20 0.86 -2.38
C THR A 51 -12.38 1.26 -3.26
N ALA A 52 -12.84 0.34 -4.11
CA ALA A 52 -14.12 0.51 -4.79
C ALA A 52 -15.32 0.22 -3.88
N ASP A 53 -15.06 -0.28 -2.66
CA ASP A 53 -16.02 -0.72 -1.65
C ASP A 53 -17.22 -1.50 -2.21
N THR A 54 -16.92 -2.45 -3.10
CA THR A 54 -17.93 -3.22 -3.84
C THR A 54 -18.95 -3.91 -2.92
N TYR A 55 -18.54 -4.24 -1.69
CA TYR A 55 -19.35 -4.95 -0.70
C TYR A 55 -19.86 -4.07 0.45
N GLY A 56 -19.50 -2.78 0.48
CA GLY A 56 -19.98 -1.84 1.51
C GLY A 56 -19.42 -2.09 2.92
N SER A 57 -18.31 -2.81 3.05
CA SER A 57 -17.78 -3.27 4.34
C SER A 57 -16.49 -2.57 4.76
N ALA A 58 -15.87 -1.79 3.88
CA ALA A 58 -14.55 -1.23 4.12
C ALA A 58 -14.53 -0.24 5.30
N GLU A 59 -15.56 0.62 5.40
CA GLU A 59 -15.68 1.59 6.50
C GLU A 59 -15.82 0.90 7.86
N GLU A 60 -16.70 -0.10 7.96
CA GLU A 60 -16.92 -0.85 9.20
C GLU A 60 -15.64 -1.60 9.62
N GLU A 61 -14.98 -2.28 8.69
CA GLU A 61 -13.77 -3.02 8.99
C GLU A 61 -12.60 -2.10 9.34
N CYS A 62 -12.50 -0.93 8.74
CA CYS A 62 -11.48 0.05 9.10
C CYS A 62 -11.81 0.82 10.40
N ALA A 63 -12.99 0.62 10.99
CA ALA A 63 -13.37 1.31 12.21
C ALA A 63 -12.32 1.13 13.33
N GLY A 64 -11.92 2.26 13.95
CA GLY A 64 -10.91 2.28 15.00
C GLY A 64 -9.46 2.13 14.50
N LEU A 65 -9.22 2.12 13.18
CA LEU A 65 -7.91 2.33 12.59
C LEU A 65 -7.69 3.83 12.29
N PRO A 66 -6.49 4.36 12.51
CA PRO A 66 -6.12 5.73 12.16
C PRO A 66 -5.83 5.84 10.65
N VAL A 67 -6.84 5.62 9.82
CA VAL A 67 -6.74 5.65 8.35
C VAL A 67 -7.79 6.59 7.75
N LYS A 68 -7.46 7.17 6.59
CA LYS A 68 -8.41 7.86 5.73
C LYS A 68 -8.88 6.90 4.65
N ILE A 69 -10.19 6.72 4.51
CA ILE A 69 -10.76 5.84 3.50
C ILE A 69 -11.26 6.69 2.35
N GLU A 70 -10.80 6.39 1.14
CA GLU A 70 -11.27 7.02 -0.08
C GLU A 70 -11.92 5.95 -0.96
N THR A 71 -13.20 6.15 -1.27
CA THR A 71 -14.00 5.24 -2.09
C THR A 71 -14.26 5.81 -3.47
N PHE A 72 -14.34 4.94 -4.47
CA PHE A 72 -14.62 5.35 -5.85
C PHE A 72 -15.42 4.30 -6.62
N PRO A 73 -16.14 4.70 -7.68
CA PRO A 73 -16.87 3.74 -8.52
C PRO A 73 -15.94 2.67 -9.12
N SER A 74 -16.37 1.41 -9.09
CA SER A 74 -15.57 0.24 -9.52
C SER A 74 -15.08 0.31 -10.97
N GLY A 75 -15.85 0.93 -11.87
CA GLY A 75 -15.52 1.03 -13.29
C GLY A 75 -14.27 1.86 -13.62
N ASN A 76 -13.74 2.66 -12.67
CA ASN A 76 -12.59 3.53 -12.89
C ASN A 76 -11.53 3.47 -11.78
N ALA A 77 -11.48 2.36 -11.04
CA ALA A 77 -10.62 2.22 -9.86
C ALA A 77 -9.14 2.55 -10.13
N MET A 78 -8.59 2.12 -11.27
CA MET A 78 -7.17 2.35 -11.60
C MET A 78 -6.82 3.84 -11.73
N ALA A 79 -7.63 4.58 -12.49
CA ALA A 79 -7.38 6.01 -12.68
C ALA A 79 -7.71 6.81 -11.40
N ALA A 80 -8.74 6.40 -10.65
CA ALA A 80 -9.09 7.03 -9.37
C ALA A 80 -7.95 6.90 -8.36
N LYS A 81 -7.37 5.69 -8.21
CA LYS A 81 -6.23 5.45 -7.32
C LYS A 81 -5.02 6.30 -7.70
N ASP A 82 -4.67 6.34 -8.99
CA ASP A 82 -3.55 7.16 -9.46
C ASP A 82 -3.79 8.66 -9.25
N ALA A 83 -5.01 9.16 -9.50
CA ALA A 83 -5.35 10.57 -9.25
C ALA A 83 -5.22 10.95 -7.77
N ILE A 84 -5.58 10.03 -6.85
CA ILE A 84 -5.39 10.26 -5.41
C ILE A 84 -3.90 10.32 -5.08
N VAL A 85 -3.09 9.35 -5.55
CA VAL A 85 -1.63 9.36 -5.32
C VAL A 85 -0.96 10.59 -5.93
N GLU A 86 -1.42 11.04 -7.09
CA GLU A 86 -0.99 12.30 -7.70
C GLU A 86 -1.29 13.50 -6.82
N SER A 87 -2.51 13.59 -6.29
CA SER A 87 -2.93 14.71 -5.42
C SER A 87 -2.16 14.77 -4.09
N LEU A 88 -1.70 13.61 -3.60
CA LEU A 88 -0.87 13.49 -2.40
C LEU A 88 0.62 13.79 -2.66
N GLY A 89 1.04 13.85 -3.93
CA GLY A 89 2.45 13.91 -4.32
C GLY A 89 3.03 12.50 -4.41
N ARG A 90 3.16 12.01 -5.65
CA ARG A 90 3.65 10.66 -6.00
C ARG A 90 4.97 10.30 -5.32
N GLU A 91 5.90 11.25 -5.29
CA GLU A 91 7.24 11.14 -4.68
C GLU A 91 7.23 11.06 -3.15
N SER A 92 6.09 11.37 -2.52
CA SER A 92 5.89 11.28 -1.08
C SER A 92 5.08 10.03 -0.66
N CYS A 93 4.71 9.16 -1.61
CA CYS A 93 3.82 8.03 -1.37
C CYS A 93 4.57 6.68 -1.39
N ALA A 94 4.27 5.84 -0.41
CA ALA A 94 4.47 4.39 -0.50
C ALA A 94 3.13 3.72 -0.82
N CYS A 95 3.07 2.92 -1.88
CA CYS A 95 1.85 2.22 -2.29
C CYS A 95 1.97 0.71 -2.08
N MET A 96 0.90 0.07 -1.61
CA MET A 96 0.79 -1.40 -1.57
C MET A 96 -0.49 -1.85 -2.25
N GLY A 97 -0.39 -2.90 -3.06
CA GLY A 97 -1.53 -3.47 -3.78
C GLY A 97 -1.25 -4.86 -4.32
N ASN A 98 -2.31 -5.56 -4.73
CA ASN A 98 -2.23 -6.87 -5.36
C ASN A 98 -2.87 -6.90 -6.77
N GLY A 99 -3.76 -5.95 -7.05
CA GLY A 99 -4.72 -6.01 -8.13
C GLY A 99 -4.22 -5.41 -9.44
N ARG A 100 -4.98 -5.67 -10.52
CA ARG A 100 -4.75 -5.01 -11.81
C ARG A 100 -4.99 -3.50 -11.72
N ASN A 101 -5.96 -3.08 -10.91
CA ASN A 101 -6.29 -1.68 -10.68
C ASN A 101 -5.17 -0.91 -9.95
N ASP A 102 -4.18 -1.58 -9.37
CA ASP A 102 -3.09 -0.93 -8.62
C ASP A 102 -1.90 -0.52 -9.48
N GLN A 103 -1.86 -0.97 -10.75
CA GLN A 103 -0.69 -0.82 -11.61
C GLN A 103 -0.21 0.64 -11.75
N LEU A 104 -1.13 1.60 -11.92
CA LEU A 104 -0.74 3.00 -12.07
C LEU A 104 -0.25 3.62 -10.77
N MET A 105 -1.00 3.44 -9.67
CA MET A 105 -0.59 4.00 -8.37
C MET A 105 0.77 3.44 -7.92
N CYS A 106 1.01 2.14 -8.15
CA CYS A 106 2.28 1.50 -7.82
C CYS A 106 3.42 1.99 -8.72
N ARG A 107 3.25 2.01 -10.04
CA ARG A 107 4.27 2.50 -10.98
C ARG A 107 4.75 3.91 -10.64
N MET A 108 3.82 4.76 -10.21
CA MET A 108 4.08 6.19 -10.07
C MET A 108 4.56 6.57 -8.67
N ALA A 109 4.38 5.72 -7.66
CA ALA A 109 4.76 6.01 -6.28
C ALA A 109 6.29 6.02 -6.07
N ALA A 110 6.73 6.70 -5.02
CA ALA A 110 8.13 6.71 -4.62
C ALA A 110 8.64 5.34 -4.19
N LEU A 111 7.77 4.57 -3.55
CA LEU A 111 7.99 3.18 -3.17
C LEU A 111 6.70 2.40 -3.45
N SER A 112 6.83 1.21 -4.00
CA SER A 112 5.71 0.35 -4.32
C SER A 112 5.99 -1.10 -3.96
N ILE A 113 5.03 -1.73 -3.29
CA ILE A 113 5.16 -3.09 -2.79
C ILE A 113 3.96 -3.90 -3.26
N ALA A 114 4.19 -4.95 -4.03
CA ALA A 114 3.12 -5.87 -4.41
C ALA A 114 2.92 -6.95 -3.36
N VAL A 115 1.67 -7.17 -2.97
CA VAL A 115 1.25 -8.18 -2.00
C VAL A 115 0.72 -9.40 -2.74
N MET A 116 1.35 -10.57 -2.54
CA MET A 116 0.92 -11.81 -3.19
C MET A 116 -0.29 -12.44 -2.50
N ASP A 117 -0.16 -12.67 -1.19
CA ASP A 117 -1.12 -13.25 -0.25
C ASP A 117 -2.01 -14.39 -0.82
N SER A 118 -3.08 -14.70 -0.11
CA SER A 118 -3.99 -15.83 -0.35
C SER A 118 -4.99 -15.59 -1.47
N GLU A 119 -5.35 -14.33 -1.76
CA GLU A 119 -6.21 -13.96 -2.90
C GLU A 119 -5.44 -13.90 -4.24
N GLY A 120 -4.12 -14.05 -4.18
CA GLY A 120 -3.23 -13.94 -5.33
C GLY A 120 -3.04 -12.49 -5.77
N MET A 121 -2.16 -12.32 -6.75
CA MET A 121 -1.78 -11.02 -7.30
C MET A 121 -1.88 -11.04 -8.82
N CYS A 122 -2.23 -9.91 -9.41
CA CYS A 122 -2.13 -9.72 -10.85
C CYS A 122 -0.65 -9.81 -11.28
N GLY A 123 -0.28 -10.86 -12.01
CA GLY A 123 1.12 -11.04 -12.46
C GLY A 123 1.67 -9.89 -13.32
N LYS A 124 0.81 -9.04 -13.90
CA LYS A 124 1.23 -7.83 -14.61
C LYS A 124 1.68 -6.70 -13.67
N LEU A 125 1.28 -6.72 -12.39
CA LEU A 125 1.68 -5.75 -11.38
C LEU A 125 3.17 -5.89 -11.00
N ILE A 126 3.74 -7.10 -11.10
CA ILE A 126 5.16 -7.38 -10.74
C ILE A 126 6.14 -6.45 -11.45
N ARG A 127 5.85 -6.06 -12.70
CA ARG A 127 6.75 -5.18 -13.48
C ARG A 127 6.65 -3.71 -13.11
N GLU A 128 5.69 -3.36 -12.25
CA GLU A 128 5.35 -2.00 -11.89
C GLU A 128 5.75 -1.67 -10.44
N VAL A 129 6.29 -2.64 -9.68
CA VAL A 129 6.63 -2.47 -8.26
C VAL A 129 8.12 -2.55 -7.97
N ASP A 130 8.55 -1.92 -6.88
CA ASP A 130 9.94 -2.01 -6.39
C ASP A 130 10.20 -3.34 -5.66
N VAL A 131 9.22 -3.84 -4.89
CA VAL A 131 9.36 -5.04 -4.06
C VAL A 131 8.11 -5.92 -4.16
N CYS A 132 8.29 -7.24 -4.09
CA CYS A 132 7.19 -8.20 -3.92
C CYS A 132 7.30 -8.89 -2.57
N VAL A 133 6.19 -9.02 -1.85
CA VAL A 133 6.10 -9.70 -0.55
C VAL A 133 5.07 -10.81 -0.58
N ARG A 134 5.22 -11.80 0.32
CA ARG A 134 4.31 -12.96 0.38
C ARG A 134 3.01 -12.63 1.07
N SER A 135 3.03 -11.73 2.05
CA SER A 135 1.84 -11.25 2.75
C SER A 135 1.94 -9.77 3.07
N ILE A 136 0.81 -9.15 3.41
CA ILE A 136 0.78 -7.74 3.81
C ILE A 136 1.56 -7.47 5.10
N GLU A 137 1.60 -8.40 6.05
CA GLU A 137 2.37 -8.24 7.28
C GLU A 137 3.85 -8.04 6.98
N GLU A 138 4.38 -8.75 5.98
CA GLU A 138 5.75 -8.56 5.52
C GLU A 138 5.94 -7.17 4.90
N GLY A 139 5.00 -6.72 4.06
CA GLY A 139 5.04 -5.40 3.43
C GLY A 139 5.04 -4.25 4.45
N LEU A 140 4.14 -4.30 5.43
CA LEU A 140 4.08 -3.31 6.51
C LEU A 140 5.32 -3.40 7.43
N GLU A 141 5.85 -4.61 7.66
CA GLU A 141 7.07 -4.79 8.44
C GLU A 141 8.31 -4.20 7.75
N LEU A 142 8.40 -4.23 6.41
CA LEU A 142 9.48 -3.55 5.68
C LEU A 142 9.48 -2.03 5.93
N MET A 143 8.30 -1.45 6.12
CA MET A 143 8.09 -0.04 6.46
C MET A 143 8.31 0.29 7.94
N LEU A 144 8.22 -0.69 8.84
CA LEU A 144 8.57 -0.51 10.26
C LEU A 144 10.06 -0.78 10.52
N ASN A 145 10.64 -1.69 9.76
CA ASN A 145 12.02 -2.16 9.88
C ASN A 145 12.77 -1.95 8.55
N HIS A 146 13.15 -0.69 8.30
CA HIS A 146 13.73 -0.25 7.04
C HIS A 146 15.01 -0.97 6.62
N MET A 147 15.74 -1.60 7.55
CA MET A 147 16.99 -2.31 7.21
C MET A 147 16.76 -3.44 6.22
N ARG A 148 15.60 -4.09 6.27
CA ARG A 148 15.23 -5.14 5.31
C ARG A 148 14.94 -4.55 3.94
N LEU A 149 14.19 -3.45 3.90
CA LEU A 149 13.89 -2.73 2.66
C LEU A 149 15.17 -2.22 1.99
N ILE A 150 16.08 -1.62 2.77
CA ILE A 150 17.37 -1.15 2.29
C ILE A 150 18.20 -2.30 1.71
N ALA A 151 18.25 -3.46 2.39
CA ALA A 151 18.99 -4.61 1.92
C ALA A 151 18.47 -5.14 0.57
N THR A 152 17.16 -5.02 0.32
CA THR A 152 16.52 -5.41 -0.94
C THR A 152 16.82 -4.43 -2.08
N LEU A 153 16.85 -3.13 -1.80
CA LEU A 153 16.84 -2.09 -2.84
C LEU A 153 18.17 -1.37 -3.08
N ARG A 154 19.16 -1.52 -2.20
CA ARG A 154 20.48 -0.90 -2.39
C ARG A 154 21.24 -1.46 -3.60
N GLY A 155 22.08 -0.63 -4.21
CA GLY A 155 22.94 -0.95 -5.36
C GLY A 155 22.54 -0.20 -6.61
#